data_AF-A0A120E8I4-F1
#
_entry.id   AF-A0A120E8I4-F1
#
_cell.length_a   1.000
_cell.length_b   1.000
_cell.length_c   1.000
_cell.angle_alpha   90.00
_cell.angle_beta   90.00
_cell.angle_gamma   90.00
#
_symmetry.space_group_name_H-M   'P 1'
#
loop_
_entity.id
_entity.type
_entity.pdbx_description
1 polymer ?
#
loop_
_entity_poly.entity_id
_entity_poly.type
_entity_poly.pdbx_seq_one_letter_code
_entity_poly.pdbx_strand_id
1 'polypeptide(L)'
;MESVASLADAHNTAHALVPALGNATGQSGAAESARALAAPLAQSIARSRISSAPTLLPAHLAQLVTALSLAARVSLRASAVFIEAIVETLQRGTATGLGVTRRALIAAVGSARALHYILDKYTNLGIYLIHHTFTLAELFTMSGFYLTLNTIQTGFHAAEESVRMFDSILGSNESSRALSSIITLVRTELTREDPRFEKRGKKGTISSLTALTKALTAFACLQMATHRRTLRELKQRVVYDCTPKSGNFPHQHLVSNLQHFARYSSAAYGQSFLRIFGIAKHEFKFPHTEIHANNHAFAHHVGIHVEDILLSSFTDPGPTFATDKISQIVNYVAVDHSVKAVVLACRGSLGLADILTDLTCSYEPIPIPDGDPDGTYYVHSGMYCSSTTLQRGTVHDVIADALAKYPEYGLVLCGHSLGGGVASLLSILWSMPSTAFRQHVNGLGGTKRALDDFPPISTPFVTSLASGLPPGRPISCYTYGVPCVASPDLVAYCRGLVISTVHNYDIVPTLSLGVLRDFKSMAVGFYAEQGLCEEIVGRTHYHKLDSATDPADDNWLWSLRTTIRASSDNEKLYPPGDSLHPRREGRRVLLRAIDDVERRFSEPVFSRTMLSDHSPAAYEINCDLLAAAVM
;
A
#
# COMPACT_ATOMS: atom_id res chain seq x y z
N MET A 1 -48.22 -40.55 -23.40
CA MET A 1 -48.06 -40.59 -24.86
C MET A 1 -47.26 -39.37 -25.25
N GLU A 2 -45.99 -39.60 -25.63
CA GLU A 2 -45.04 -38.69 -26.31
C GLU A 2 -44.79 -37.30 -25.65
N SER A 3 -43.58 -36.87 -25.26
CA SER A 3 -42.22 -37.26 -25.57
C SER A 3 -41.31 -36.94 -24.37
N VAL A 4 -40.46 -37.90 -23.99
CA VAL A 4 -39.39 -37.78 -22.99
C VAL A 4 -38.16 -38.38 -23.66
N ALA A 5 -37.21 -37.55 -24.09
CA ALA A 5 -35.80 -37.88 -24.33
C ALA A 5 -35.13 -36.75 -25.14
N SER A 6 -34.27 -35.92 -24.51
CA SER A 6 -33.18 -35.17 -25.16
C SER A 6 -32.61 -34.11 -24.20
N LEU A 7 -31.83 -34.52 -23.19
CA LEU A 7 -30.92 -33.62 -22.46
C LEU A 7 -29.74 -34.37 -21.79
N ALA A 8 -29.47 -35.62 -22.20
CA ALA A 8 -28.39 -36.45 -21.65
C ALA A 8 -27.16 -36.61 -22.58
N ASP A 9 -27.14 -36.02 -23.78
CA ASP A 9 -26.07 -36.25 -24.77
C ASP A 9 -25.00 -35.13 -24.90
N ALA A 10 -24.99 -34.15 -23.99
CA ALA A 10 -23.98 -33.08 -24.04
C ALA A 10 -22.67 -33.38 -23.27
N HIS A 11 -22.52 -34.57 -22.67
CA HIS A 11 -21.35 -34.94 -21.86
C HIS A 11 -20.37 -35.90 -22.53
N ASN A 12 -20.60 -36.29 -23.80
CA ASN A 12 -19.77 -37.29 -24.50
C ASN A 12 -19.10 -36.81 -25.79
N THR A 13 -19.10 -35.50 -26.07
CA THR A 13 -18.54 -34.90 -27.30
C THR A 13 -17.21 -34.15 -27.09
N ALA A 14 -16.47 -34.45 -26.03
CA ALA A 14 -15.08 -33.98 -25.85
C ALA A 14 -14.01 -35.06 -26.09
N HIS A 15 -14.41 -36.31 -26.35
CA HIS A 15 -13.48 -37.45 -26.49
C HIS A 15 -13.28 -37.98 -27.92
N ALA A 16 -13.78 -37.29 -28.95
CA ALA A 16 -13.67 -37.76 -30.34
C ALA A 16 -13.35 -36.60 -31.30
N LEU A 17 -12.09 -36.17 -31.32
CA LEU A 17 -11.48 -35.45 -32.46
C LEU A 17 -9.94 -35.59 -32.38
N VAL A 18 -9.49 -36.84 -32.42
CA VAL A 18 -8.16 -37.22 -32.91
C VAL A 18 -8.42 -38.41 -33.84
N PRO A 19 -8.17 -38.26 -35.15
CA PRO A 19 -7.02 -39.01 -35.65
C PRO A 19 -6.22 -38.34 -36.78
N ALA A 20 -4.95 -38.74 -36.80
CA ALA A 20 -4.08 -38.90 -37.95
C ALA A 20 -3.54 -37.64 -38.65
N LEU A 21 -2.37 -37.19 -38.16
CA LEU A 21 -1.21 -36.90 -39.02
C LEU A 21 0.04 -37.24 -38.21
N GLY A 22 0.69 -38.34 -38.57
CA GLY A 22 2.00 -38.72 -38.07
C GLY A 22 3.12 -37.93 -38.73
N ASN A 23 4.27 -37.91 -38.04
CA ASN A 23 5.62 -37.62 -38.53
C ASN A 23 5.83 -36.35 -39.39
N ALA A 24 6.26 -35.28 -38.73
CA ALA A 24 7.32 -34.42 -39.26
C ALA A 24 8.06 -33.73 -38.11
N THR A 25 9.36 -33.96 -38.07
CA THR A 25 10.35 -33.25 -37.27
C THR A 25 10.38 -31.76 -37.62
N GLY A 26 10.46 -30.91 -36.59
CA GLY A 26 10.85 -29.50 -36.73
C GLY A 26 9.69 -28.50 -36.68
N GLN A 27 9.46 -27.93 -35.50
CA GLN A 27 8.87 -26.59 -35.31
C GLN A 27 8.93 -26.18 -33.82
N SER A 28 10.13 -26.03 -33.27
CA SER A 28 10.34 -25.48 -31.91
C SER A 28 10.18 -23.95 -31.83
N GLY A 29 10.23 -23.22 -32.95
CA GLY A 29 10.18 -21.75 -32.94
C GLY A 29 8.79 -21.11 -32.82
N ALA A 30 7.71 -21.82 -33.16
CA ALA A 30 6.35 -21.26 -33.16
C ALA A 30 5.70 -21.25 -31.76
N ALA A 31 5.99 -22.26 -30.93
CA ALA A 31 5.47 -22.36 -29.56
C ALA A 31 6.17 -21.43 -28.57
N GLU A 32 7.42 -21.08 -28.84
CA GLU A 32 8.23 -20.14 -28.05
C GLU A 32 7.76 -18.68 -28.25
N SER A 33 7.38 -18.34 -29.48
CA SER A 33 6.75 -17.05 -29.81
C SER A 33 5.34 -16.89 -29.20
N ALA A 34 4.58 -17.99 -29.07
CA ALA A 34 3.27 -17.99 -28.42
C ALA A 34 3.35 -17.85 -26.89
N ARG A 35 4.43 -18.32 -26.25
CA ARG A 35 4.67 -18.20 -24.79
C ARG A 35 5.27 -16.85 -24.38
N ALA A 36 6.08 -16.21 -25.23
CA ALA A 36 6.50 -14.81 -25.03
C ALA A 36 5.31 -13.83 -25.06
N LEU A 37 4.22 -14.20 -25.76
CA LEU A 37 2.93 -13.49 -25.75
C LEU A 37 2.04 -13.83 -24.54
N ALA A 38 2.31 -14.90 -23.80
CA ALA A 38 1.46 -15.37 -22.70
C ALA A 38 1.60 -14.55 -21.40
N ALA A 39 2.74 -13.92 -21.13
CA ALA A 39 2.88 -12.98 -20.01
C ALA A 39 2.11 -11.66 -20.23
N PRO A 40 2.15 -11.03 -21.43
CA PRO A 40 1.22 -9.97 -21.80
C PRO A 40 -0.24 -10.42 -21.78
N LEU A 41 -0.55 -11.66 -22.18
CA LEU A 41 -1.91 -12.21 -22.18
C LEU A 41 -2.43 -12.50 -20.77
N ALA A 42 -1.60 -12.98 -19.85
CA ALA A 42 -1.94 -13.15 -18.43
C ALA A 42 -2.13 -11.79 -17.75
N GLN A 43 -1.30 -10.79 -18.09
CA GLN A 43 -1.55 -9.38 -17.73
C GLN A 43 -2.82 -8.83 -18.40
N SER A 44 -3.16 -9.22 -19.63
CA SER A 44 -4.37 -8.78 -20.31
C SER A 44 -5.62 -9.46 -19.78
N ILE A 45 -5.53 -10.70 -19.30
CA ILE A 45 -6.60 -11.48 -18.66
C ILE A 45 -6.81 -10.98 -17.22
N ALA A 46 -5.75 -10.66 -16.48
CA ALA A 46 -5.84 -9.98 -15.19
C ALA A 46 -6.42 -8.57 -15.35
N ARG A 47 -5.95 -7.80 -16.35
CA ARG A 47 -6.55 -6.50 -16.73
C ARG A 47 -7.98 -6.65 -17.26
N SER A 48 -8.33 -7.74 -17.94
CA SER A 48 -9.70 -7.97 -18.42
C SER A 48 -10.64 -8.35 -17.28
N ARG A 49 -10.16 -9.12 -16.29
CA ARG A 49 -10.90 -9.40 -15.04
C ARG A 49 -11.10 -8.14 -14.20
N ILE A 50 -10.08 -7.28 -14.13
CA ILE A 50 -10.15 -5.94 -13.52
C ILE A 50 -11.09 -5.02 -14.33
N SER A 51 -11.09 -5.12 -15.67
CA SER A 51 -11.99 -4.38 -16.55
C SER A 51 -13.44 -4.89 -16.51
N SER A 52 -13.66 -6.13 -16.07
CA SER A 52 -14.99 -6.76 -16.02
C SER A 52 -15.65 -6.69 -14.65
N ALA A 53 -14.95 -6.21 -13.61
CA ALA A 53 -15.55 -5.99 -12.29
C ALA A 53 -16.57 -4.84 -12.37
N PRO A 54 -17.81 -5.03 -11.88
CA PRO A 54 -18.84 -4.00 -11.95
C PRO A 54 -18.38 -2.78 -11.15
N THR A 55 -18.52 -1.59 -11.71
CA THR A 55 -18.27 -0.32 -11.01
C THR A 55 -19.41 0.03 -10.05
N LEU A 56 -19.19 0.95 -9.11
CA LEU A 56 -20.22 1.41 -8.15
C LEU A 56 -21.49 1.91 -8.86
N LEU A 57 -21.32 2.61 -9.98
CA LEU A 57 -22.38 3.01 -10.90
C LEU A 57 -22.53 1.98 -12.06
N PRO A 58 -23.70 1.91 -12.71
CA PRO A 58 -23.84 1.19 -13.98
C PRO A 58 -22.74 1.56 -14.97
N ALA A 59 -22.21 0.58 -15.72
CA ALA A 59 -21.01 0.73 -16.53
C ALA A 59 -21.01 1.97 -17.44
N HIS A 60 -22.17 2.29 -18.04
CA HIS A 60 -22.33 3.47 -18.90
C HIS A 60 -22.17 4.80 -18.15
N LEU A 61 -22.68 4.89 -16.92
CA LEU A 61 -22.55 6.11 -16.10
C LEU A 61 -21.13 6.27 -15.55
N ALA A 62 -20.49 5.17 -15.14
CA ALA A 62 -19.10 5.20 -14.66
C ALA A 62 -18.12 5.59 -15.79
N GLN A 63 -18.31 5.05 -17.00
CA GLN A 63 -17.52 5.42 -18.17
C GLN A 63 -17.73 6.88 -18.58
N LEU A 64 -18.96 7.38 -18.49
CA LEU A 64 -19.30 8.77 -18.80
C LEU A 64 -18.67 9.74 -17.79
N VAL A 65 -18.71 9.41 -16.49
CA VAL A 65 -18.03 10.17 -15.43
C VAL A 65 -16.52 10.20 -15.67
N THR A 66 -15.89 9.07 -16.02
CA THR A 66 -14.45 9.02 -16.32
C THR A 66 -14.10 9.80 -17.59
N ALA A 67 -14.92 9.72 -18.65
CA ALA A 67 -14.70 10.47 -19.87
C ALA A 67 -14.82 11.99 -19.65
N LEU A 68 -15.85 12.44 -18.92
CA LEU A 68 -16.00 13.84 -18.53
C LEU A 68 -14.85 14.33 -17.66
N SER A 69 -14.41 13.51 -16.71
CA SER A 69 -13.30 13.86 -15.82
C SER A 69 -11.96 13.90 -16.56
N LEU A 70 -11.73 13.02 -17.53
CA LEU A 70 -10.57 13.06 -18.40
C LEU A 70 -10.57 14.34 -19.26
N ALA A 71 -11.70 14.65 -19.89
CA ALA A 71 -11.86 15.86 -20.70
C ALA A 71 -11.63 17.13 -19.87
N ALA A 72 -12.20 17.20 -18.65
CA ALA A 72 -12.00 18.31 -17.73
C ALA A 72 -10.54 18.48 -17.31
N ARG A 73 -9.81 17.40 -17.02
CA ARG A 73 -8.37 17.47 -16.68
C ARG A 73 -7.51 17.92 -17.85
N VAL A 74 -7.75 17.39 -19.04
CA VAL A 74 -7.04 17.84 -20.26
C VAL A 74 -7.30 19.31 -20.52
N SER A 75 -8.54 19.76 -20.36
CA SER A 75 -8.92 21.17 -20.48
C SER A 75 -8.22 22.06 -19.45
N LEU A 76 -8.16 21.64 -18.18
CA LEU A 76 -7.45 22.36 -17.12
C LEU A 76 -5.95 22.47 -17.39
N ARG A 77 -5.31 21.39 -17.85
CA ARG A 77 -3.87 21.41 -18.23
C ARG A 77 -3.60 22.30 -19.43
N ALA A 78 -4.44 22.21 -20.47
CA ALA A 78 -4.33 23.09 -21.63
C ALA A 78 -4.48 24.57 -21.20
N SER A 79 -5.47 24.87 -20.36
CA SER A 79 -5.69 26.22 -19.82
C SER A 79 -4.51 26.73 -19.01
N ALA A 80 -3.89 25.87 -18.18
CA ALA A 80 -2.70 26.22 -17.42
C ALA A 80 -1.53 26.61 -18.33
N VAL A 81 -1.28 25.84 -19.40
CA VAL A 81 -0.24 26.15 -20.40
C VAL A 81 -0.51 27.47 -21.11
N PHE A 82 -1.76 27.72 -21.52
CA PHE A 82 -2.13 28.98 -22.18
C PHE A 82 -1.96 30.18 -21.25
N ILE A 83 -2.37 30.06 -19.98
CA ILE A 83 -2.25 31.16 -19.03
C ILE A 83 -0.79 31.42 -18.67
N GLU A 84 0.03 30.39 -18.53
CA GLU A 84 1.48 30.52 -18.35
C GLU A 84 2.11 31.28 -19.53
N ALA A 85 1.79 30.91 -20.76
CA ALA A 85 2.28 31.61 -21.95
C ALA A 85 1.83 33.09 -21.99
N ILE A 86 0.58 33.38 -21.61
CA ILE A 86 0.06 34.76 -21.54
C ILE A 86 0.81 35.56 -20.47
N VAL A 87 0.93 35.03 -19.25
CA VAL A 87 1.59 35.72 -18.13
C VAL A 87 3.07 35.94 -18.44
N GLU A 88 3.76 34.97 -19.02
CA GLU A 88 5.16 35.10 -19.42
C GLU A 88 5.35 36.14 -20.55
N THR A 89 4.42 36.18 -21.52
CA THR A 89 4.42 37.20 -22.58
C THR A 89 4.21 38.60 -22.00
N LEU A 90 3.26 38.74 -21.07
CA LEU A 90 3.00 40.00 -20.37
C LEU A 90 4.20 40.43 -19.51
N GLN A 91 4.85 39.49 -18.83
CA GLN A 91 6.03 39.73 -18.02
C GLN A 91 7.19 40.26 -18.88
N ARG A 92 7.52 39.56 -19.97
CA ARG A 92 8.60 39.95 -20.90
C ARG A 92 8.28 41.27 -21.61
N GLY A 93 7.02 41.49 -21.99
CA GLY A 93 6.55 42.74 -22.59
C GLY A 93 6.72 43.94 -21.65
N THR A 94 6.32 43.77 -20.39
CA THR A 94 6.44 44.82 -19.37
C THR A 94 7.90 45.13 -19.05
N ALA A 95 8.76 44.11 -18.92
CA ALA A 95 10.20 44.27 -18.72
C ALA A 95 10.85 45.07 -19.86
N THR A 96 10.53 44.70 -21.09
CA THR A 96 11.05 45.36 -22.29
C THR A 96 10.58 46.81 -22.34
N GLY A 97 9.30 47.07 -22.04
CA GLY A 97 8.73 48.43 -21.98
C GLY A 97 9.41 49.32 -20.95
N LEU A 98 9.64 48.81 -19.73
CA LEU A 98 10.39 49.51 -18.69
C LEU A 98 11.84 49.78 -19.13
N GLY A 99 12.50 48.80 -19.75
CA GLY A 99 13.87 48.94 -20.25
C GLY A 99 14.03 49.93 -21.41
N VAL A 100 13.07 50.00 -22.32
CA VAL A 100 13.04 51.00 -23.41
C VAL A 100 12.80 52.39 -22.83
N THR A 101 11.81 52.54 -21.94
CA THR A 101 11.48 53.82 -21.31
C THR A 101 12.66 54.36 -20.50
N ARG A 102 13.30 53.50 -19.70
CA ARG A 102 14.52 53.83 -18.95
C ARG A 102 15.62 54.38 -19.87
N ARG A 103 15.89 53.71 -21.00
CA ARG A 103 16.92 54.14 -21.96
C ARG A 103 16.58 55.47 -22.63
N ALA A 104 15.32 55.66 -23.03
CA ALA A 104 14.85 56.91 -23.62
C ALA A 104 14.97 58.09 -22.64
N LEU A 105 14.62 57.88 -21.36
CA LEU A 105 14.72 58.91 -20.33
C LEU A 105 16.18 59.29 -20.04
N ILE A 106 17.08 58.29 -19.93
CA ILE A 106 18.52 58.53 -19.73
C ILE A 106 19.10 59.28 -20.93
N ALA A 107 18.73 58.92 -22.16
CA ALA A 107 19.17 59.60 -23.37
C ALA A 107 18.68 61.06 -23.41
N ALA A 108 17.41 61.31 -23.06
CA ALA A 108 16.85 62.66 -23.00
C ALA A 108 17.58 63.55 -21.97
N VAL A 109 17.86 63.01 -20.77
CA VAL A 109 18.63 63.72 -19.74
C VAL A 109 20.08 63.94 -20.17
N GLY A 110 20.69 62.96 -20.86
CA GLY A 110 22.04 63.09 -21.45
C GLY A 110 22.13 64.15 -22.54
N SER A 111 21.12 64.27 -23.40
CA SER A 111 21.03 65.32 -24.42
C SER A 111 20.82 66.71 -23.80
N ALA A 112 20.02 66.81 -22.75
CA ALA A 112 19.82 68.06 -22.00
C ALA A 112 21.12 68.53 -21.32
N ARG A 113 21.96 67.60 -20.85
CA ARG A 113 23.29 67.89 -20.29
C ARG A 113 24.23 68.54 -21.32
N ALA A 114 24.19 68.11 -22.58
CA ALA A 114 25.03 68.67 -23.64
C ALA A 114 24.73 70.15 -23.96
N LEU A 115 23.53 70.63 -23.59
CA LEU A 115 23.07 72.00 -23.82
C LEU A 115 23.35 72.97 -22.64
N HIS A 116 23.57 72.46 -21.41
CA HIS A 116 23.73 73.29 -20.21
C HIS A 116 24.90 72.84 -19.31
N TYR A 117 26.06 73.51 -19.43
CA TYR A 117 27.32 73.20 -18.73
C TYR A 117 27.28 73.33 -17.19
N ILE A 118 26.30 74.06 -16.62
CA ILE A 118 26.23 74.38 -15.18
C ILE A 118 25.57 73.26 -14.34
N LEU A 119 25.02 72.21 -14.95
CA LEU A 119 24.11 71.26 -14.28
C LEU A 119 24.71 69.88 -13.91
N ASP A 120 26.02 69.69 -13.99
CA ASP A 120 26.68 68.37 -13.93
C ASP A 120 26.37 67.55 -12.66
N LYS A 121 26.26 68.20 -11.49
CA LYS A 121 25.99 67.53 -10.20
C LYS A 121 24.54 67.03 -10.10
N TYR A 122 23.58 67.75 -10.68
CA TYR A 122 22.16 67.40 -10.64
C TYR A 122 21.77 66.38 -11.72
N THR A 123 22.45 66.37 -12.87
CA THR A 123 22.22 65.38 -13.94
C THR A 123 22.66 63.97 -13.54
N ASN A 124 23.78 63.81 -12.84
CA ASN A 124 24.23 62.49 -12.36
C ASN A 124 23.28 61.92 -11.31
N LEU A 125 22.79 62.77 -10.40
CA LEU A 125 21.77 62.39 -9.41
C LEU A 125 20.44 62.03 -10.08
N GLY A 126 20.03 62.78 -11.12
CA GLY A 126 18.83 62.47 -11.91
C GLY A 126 18.91 61.14 -12.64
N ILE A 127 20.03 60.85 -13.32
CA ILE A 127 20.27 59.56 -13.99
C ILE A 127 20.28 58.41 -12.98
N TYR A 128 20.91 58.61 -11.81
CA TYR A 128 20.94 57.63 -10.73
C TYR A 128 19.54 57.31 -10.18
N LEU A 129 18.74 58.36 -9.90
CA LEU A 129 17.35 58.23 -9.46
C LEU A 129 16.50 57.50 -10.49
N ILE A 130 16.54 57.93 -11.77
CA ILE A 130 15.82 57.28 -12.87
C ILE A 130 16.20 55.80 -12.94
N HIS A 131 17.50 55.48 -12.91
CA HIS A 131 17.94 54.10 -12.98
C HIS A 131 17.36 53.26 -11.83
N HIS A 132 17.50 53.71 -10.58
CA HIS A 132 17.03 52.93 -9.44
C HIS A 132 15.51 52.84 -9.34
N THR A 133 14.77 53.88 -9.69
CA THR A 133 13.31 53.82 -9.73
C THR A 133 12.81 52.81 -10.75
N PHE A 134 13.40 52.75 -11.95
CA PHE A 134 13.04 51.76 -12.96
C PHE A 134 13.48 50.34 -12.59
N THR A 135 14.66 50.15 -11.99
CA THR A 135 15.11 48.85 -11.49
C THR A 135 14.19 48.33 -10.37
N LEU A 136 13.77 49.22 -9.46
CA LEU A 136 12.83 48.86 -8.39
C LEU A 136 11.44 48.54 -8.94
N ALA A 137 10.95 49.32 -9.91
CA ALA A 137 9.69 49.06 -10.59
C ALA A 137 9.72 47.71 -11.34
N GLU A 138 10.82 47.40 -12.03
CA GLU A 138 11.04 46.11 -12.70
C GLU A 138 11.02 44.96 -11.69
N LEU A 139 11.70 45.10 -10.56
CA LEU A 139 11.74 44.07 -9.51
C LEU A 139 10.34 43.82 -8.90
N PHE A 140 9.60 44.87 -8.54
CA PHE A 140 8.23 44.73 -8.03
C PHE A 140 7.29 44.13 -9.06
N THR A 141 7.43 44.52 -10.33
CA THR A 141 6.63 43.98 -11.43
C THR A 141 6.91 42.49 -11.63
N MET A 142 8.18 42.08 -11.64
CA MET A 142 8.59 40.69 -11.78
C MET A 142 8.11 39.82 -10.61
N SER A 143 8.27 40.30 -9.38
CA SER A 143 7.77 39.61 -8.18
C SER A 143 6.25 39.50 -8.19
N GLY A 144 5.52 40.53 -8.64
CA GLY A 144 4.08 40.51 -8.81
C GLY A 144 3.63 39.43 -9.79
N PHE A 145 4.22 39.41 -10.99
CA PHE A 145 3.92 38.38 -12.00
C PHE A 145 4.28 36.96 -11.52
N TYR A 146 5.41 36.79 -10.83
CA TYR A 146 5.81 35.48 -10.30
C TYR A 146 4.84 34.98 -9.22
N LEU A 147 4.40 35.86 -8.32
CA LEU A 147 3.39 35.54 -7.32
C LEU A 147 2.05 35.16 -7.96
N THR A 148 1.61 35.93 -8.97
CA THR A 148 0.39 35.65 -9.72
C THR A 148 0.48 34.31 -10.45
N LEU A 149 1.57 34.03 -11.15
CA LEU A 149 1.78 32.77 -11.87
C LEU A 149 1.74 31.57 -10.91
N ASN A 150 2.47 31.66 -9.80
CA ASN A 150 2.53 30.58 -8.81
C ASN A 150 1.15 30.35 -8.13
N THR A 151 0.41 31.42 -7.85
CA THR A 151 -0.96 31.33 -7.30
C THR A 151 -1.91 30.66 -8.28
N ILE A 152 -1.85 31.04 -9.57
CA ILE A 152 -2.66 30.45 -10.63
C ILE A 152 -2.32 28.97 -10.83
N GLN A 153 -1.03 28.61 -10.92
CA GLN A 153 -0.58 27.23 -11.07
C GLN A 153 -1.04 26.34 -9.90
N THR A 154 -0.93 26.86 -8.67
CA THR A 154 -1.43 26.16 -7.47
C THR A 154 -2.96 25.96 -7.55
N GLY A 155 -3.70 26.96 -8.03
CA GLY A 155 -5.15 26.88 -8.25
C GLY A 155 -5.54 25.82 -9.29
N PHE A 156 -4.86 25.78 -10.43
CA PHE A 156 -5.09 24.76 -11.47
C PHE A 156 -4.76 23.35 -10.98
N HIS A 157 -3.66 23.19 -10.24
CA HIS A 157 -3.30 21.90 -9.64
C HIS A 157 -4.36 21.45 -8.62
N ALA A 158 -4.88 22.36 -7.78
CA ALA A 158 -5.95 22.06 -6.84
C ALA A 158 -7.28 21.68 -7.54
N ALA A 159 -7.60 22.34 -8.65
CA ALA A 159 -8.76 22.02 -9.48
C ALA A 159 -8.62 20.66 -10.19
N GLU A 160 -7.45 20.37 -10.75
CA GLU A 160 -7.16 19.09 -11.39
C GLU A 160 -7.31 17.92 -10.40
N GLU A 161 -6.77 18.09 -9.19
CA GLU A 161 -6.89 17.10 -8.13
C GLU A 161 -8.35 16.92 -7.68
N SER A 162 -9.15 17.99 -7.69
CA SER A 162 -10.59 17.92 -7.39
C SER A 162 -11.37 17.10 -8.41
N VAL A 163 -11.06 17.26 -9.70
CA VAL A 163 -11.65 16.45 -10.77
C VAL A 163 -11.17 14.99 -10.68
N ARG A 164 -9.89 14.77 -10.35
CA ARG A 164 -9.34 13.43 -10.11
C ARG A 164 -10.00 12.73 -8.92
N MET A 165 -10.30 13.46 -7.85
CA MET A 165 -11.05 12.95 -6.70
C MET A 165 -12.48 12.52 -7.08
N PHE A 166 -13.15 13.28 -7.95
CA PHE A 166 -14.50 12.94 -8.43
C PHE A 166 -14.49 11.65 -9.26
N ASP A 167 -13.54 11.52 -10.19
CA ASP A 167 -13.31 10.32 -11.00
C ASP A 167 -12.91 9.10 -10.13
N SER A 168 -12.12 9.31 -9.08
CA SER A 168 -11.70 8.24 -8.16
C SER A 168 -12.86 7.60 -7.38
N ILE A 169 -13.96 8.33 -7.14
CA ILE A 169 -15.09 7.84 -6.33
C ILE A 169 -16.19 7.25 -7.22
N LEU A 170 -16.50 7.93 -8.33
CA LEU A 170 -17.68 7.62 -9.16
C LEU A 170 -17.32 7.10 -10.56
N GLY A 171 -16.04 7.18 -10.96
CA GLY A 171 -15.55 6.71 -12.25
C GLY A 171 -15.26 5.21 -12.31
N SER A 172 -14.77 4.76 -13.46
CA SER A 172 -14.40 3.36 -13.74
C SER A 172 -13.00 2.96 -13.24
N ASN A 173 -12.64 3.44 -12.04
CA ASN A 173 -11.30 3.36 -11.48
C ASN A 173 -11.11 2.19 -10.50
N GLU A 174 -9.84 1.89 -10.18
CA GLU A 174 -9.48 0.81 -9.25
C GLU A 174 -10.19 0.93 -7.89
N SER A 175 -10.37 2.15 -7.38
CA SER A 175 -11.07 2.40 -6.10
C SER A 175 -12.56 2.07 -6.11
N SER A 176 -13.28 2.32 -7.22
CA SER A 176 -14.69 1.96 -7.34
C SER A 176 -14.87 0.46 -7.59
N ARG A 177 -13.93 -0.16 -8.32
CA ARG A 177 -13.86 -1.62 -8.53
C ARG A 177 -13.48 -2.38 -7.27
N ALA A 178 -12.59 -1.82 -6.47
CA ALA A 178 -12.21 -2.28 -5.14
C ALA A 178 -13.39 -2.30 -4.18
N LEU A 179 -14.09 -1.17 -4.08
CA LEU A 179 -15.29 -1.05 -3.25
C LEU A 179 -16.39 -2.02 -3.72
N SER A 180 -16.56 -2.17 -5.03
CA SER A 180 -17.49 -3.14 -5.61
C SER A 180 -17.09 -4.60 -5.35
N SER A 181 -15.78 -4.88 -5.28
CA SER A 181 -15.25 -6.19 -4.90
C SER A 181 -15.52 -6.48 -3.42
N ILE A 182 -15.31 -5.52 -2.52
CA ILE A 182 -15.69 -5.62 -1.10
C ILE A 182 -17.20 -5.90 -0.98
N ILE A 183 -18.03 -5.14 -1.70
CA ILE A 183 -19.48 -5.33 -1.73
C ILE A 183 -19.86 -6.73 -2.25
N THR A 184 -19.18 -7.19 -3.30
CA THR A 184 -19.40 -8.52 -3.90
C THR A 184 -19.02 -9.63 -2.94
N LEU A 185 -17.95 -9.45 -2.17
CA LEU A 185 -17.48 -10.41 -1.17
C LEU A 185 -18.36 -10.48 0.06
N VAL A 186 -18.73 -9.34 0.63
CA VAL A 186 -19.71 -9.27 1.71
C VAL A 186 -21.03 -9.91 1.26
N ARG A 187 -21.40 -9.73 -0.02
CA ARG A 187 -22.54 -10.44 -0.61
C ARG A 187 -22.34 -11.95 -0.67
N THR A 188 -21.19 -12.43 -1.13
CA THR A 188 -20.90 -13.88 -1.17
C THR A 188 -21.01 -14.49 0.22
N GLU A 189 -20.49 -13.81 1.24
CA GLU A 189 -20.60 -14.21 2.65
C GLU A 189 -22.05 -14.13 3.19
N LEU A 190 -22.82 -13.11 2.77
CA LEU A 190 -24.25 -13.00 3.05
C LEU A 190 -25.04 -14.19 2.48
N THR A 191 -24.73 -14.63 1.26
CA THR A 191 -25.41 -15.76 0.61
C THR A 191 -25.00 -17.13 1.15
N ARG A 192 -23.80 -17.26 1.75
CA ARG A 192 -23.26 -18.54 2.21
C ARG A 192 -23.89 -19.03 3.52
N GLU A 193 -24.34 -18.13 4.38
CA GLU A 193 -24.78 -18.46 5.75
C GLU A 193 -26.26 -18.17 6.05
N ASP A 194 -26.98 -17.31 5.30
CA ASP A 194 -28.38 -16.97 5.60
C ASP A 194 -29.36 -17.30 4.44
N PRO A 195 -30.08 -18.44 4.51
CA PRO A 195 -31.03 -18.86 3.45
C PRO A 195 -32.25 -17.95 3.31
N ARG A 196 -32.45 -16.96 4.20
CA ARG A 196 -33.50 -15.93 4.06
C ARG A 196 -33.25 -14.99 2.88
N PHE A 197 -32.00 -14.81 2.47
CA PHE A 197 -31.63 -14.00 1.31
C PHE A 197 -31.66 -14.77 -0.03
N GLU A 198 -31.57 -16.10 0.01
CA GLU A 198 -31.58 -16.96 -1.18
C GLU A 198 -32.99 -17.13 -1.78
N LYS A 199 -34.04 -17.02 -0.95
CA LYS A 199 -35.43 -17.36 -1.32
C LYS A 199 -36.18 -16.37 -2.22
N ARG A 200 -35.54 -15.34 -2.78
CA ARG A 200 -36.18 -14.42 -3.74
C ARG A 200 -35.28 -14.23 -4.95
N GLY A 201 -35.67 -14.83 -6.09
CA GLY A 201 -34.94 -14.89 -7.36
C GLY A 201 -34.51 -13.54 -7.96
N LYS A 202 -34.08 -13.52 -9.23
CA LYS A 202 -33.36 -12.42 -9.94
C LYS A 202 -33.75 -10.93 -9.67
N LYS A 203 -34.95 -10.63 -9.13
CA LYS A 203 -35.37 -9.30 -8.60
C LYS A 203 -34.85 -8.96 -7.18
N GLY A 204 -34.53 -9.93 -6.33
CA GLY A 204 -33.99 -9.74 -4.97
C GLY A 204 -32.50 -9.41 -4.94
N THR A 205 -31.77 -9.84 -5.97
CA THR A 205 -30.32 -9.63 -6.14
C THR A 205 -29.90 -8.16 -6.24
N ILE A 206 -30.70 -7.32 -6.90
CA ILE A 206 -30.42 -5.89 -7.07
C ILE A 206 -30.82 -5.12 -5.79
N SER A 207 -31.86 -5.59 -5.08
CA SER A 207 -32.32 -5.02 -3.81
C SER A 207 -31.30 -5.20 -2.68
N SER A 208 -30.66 -6.37 -2.58
CA SER A 208 -29.63 -6.63 -1.56
C SER A 208 -28.33 -5.86 -1.83
N LEU A 209 -27.92 -5.73 -3.09
CA LEU A 209 -26.74 -4.94 -3.46
C LEU A 209 -26.95 -3.45 -3.17
N THR A 210 -28.14 -2.93 -3.47
CA THR A 210 -28.50 -1.53 -3.18
C THR A 210 -28.54 -1.29 -1.68
N ALA A 211 -29.11 -2.22 -0.90
CA ALA A 211 -29.12 -2.15 0.56
C ALA A 211 -27.71 -2.15 1.16
N LEU A 212 -26.85 -3.06 0.72
CA LEU A 212 -25.47 -3.14 1.19
C LEU A 212 -24.65 -1.89 0.84
N THR A 213 -24.83 -1.38 -0.38
CA THR A 213 -24.17 -0.14 -0.81
C THR A 213 -24.65 1.06 0.01
N LYS A 214 -25.96 1.16 0.28
CA LYS A 214 -26.53 2.20 1.16
C LYS A 214 -25.98 2.10 2.58
N ALA A 215 -25.94 0.90 3.16
CA ALA A 215 -25.41 0.63 4.48
C ALA A 215 -23.93 1.05 4.61
N LEU A 216 -23.07 0.63 3.69
CA LEU A 216 -21.65 1.01 3.69
C LEU A 216 -21.46 2.52 3.46
N THR A 217 -22.28 3.13 2.61
CA THR A 217 -22.25 4.59 2.37
C THR A 217 -22.66 5.36 3.63
N ALA A 218 -23.75 4.95 4.30
CA ALA A 218 -24.20 5.54 5.55
C ALA A 218 -23.13 5.38 6.64
N PHE A 219 -22.50 4.21 6.73
CA PHE A 219 -21.40 3.98 7.66
C PHE A 219 -20.17 4.86 7.38
N ALA A 220 -19.78 5.01 6.11
CA ALA A 220 -18.69 5.92 5.73
C ALA A 220 -19.03 7.39 6.06
N CYS A 221 -20.28 7.82 5.86
CA CYS A 221 -20.76 9.13 6.29
C CYS A 221 -20.68 9.29 7.82
N LEU A 222 -21.10 8.28 8.57
CA LEU A 222 -21.03 8.25 10.03
C LEU A 222 -19.59 8.37 10.55
N GLN A 223 -18.64 7.65 9.92
CA GLN A 223 -17.21 7.76 10.23
C GLN A 223 -16.66 9.15 9.92
N MET A 224 -17.06 9.73 8.80
CA MET A 224 -16.63 11.08 8.41
C MET A 224 -17.10 12.13 9.44
N ALA A 225 -18.36 12.07 9.86
CA ALA A 225 -18.91 12.99 10.85
C ALA A 225 -18.21 12.84 12.22
N THR A 226 -17.99 11.61 12.65
CA THR A 226 -17.40 11.29 13.97
C THR A 226 -15.86 11.22 13.97
N HIS A 227 -15.21 11.59 12.86
CA HIS A 227 -13.78 11.39 12.65
C HIS A 227 -12.91 12.09 13.72
N ARG A 228 -13.21 13.36 14.03
CA ARG A 228 -12.45 14.15 15.00
C ARG A 228 -12.48 13.56 16.40
N ARG A 229 -13.65 13.08 16.84
CA ARG A 229 -13.83 12.44 18.15
C ARG A 229 -13.10 11.10 18.21
N THR A 230 -13.18 10.31 17.14
CA THR A 230 -12.44 9.05 17.00
C THR A 230 -10.93 9.24 17.15
N LEU A 231 -10.37 10.25 16.49
CA LEU A 231 -8.93 10.54 16.59
C LEU A 231 -8.49 10.96 18.00
N ARG A 232 -9.36 11.62 18.78
CA ARG A 232 -9.05 11.98 20.18
C ARG A 232 -9.04 10.78 21.11
N GLU A 233 -9.86 9.77 20.80
CA GLU A 233 -9.93 8.53 21.58
C GLU A 233 -8.75 7.59 21.29
N LEU A 234 -8.24 7.58 20.06
CA LEU A 234 -7.07 6.81 19.67
C LEU A 234 -5.79 7.48 20.19
N LYS A 235 -5.44 7.21 21.46
CA LYS A 235 -4.17 7.64 22.04
C LYS A 235 -3.03 6.88 21.35
N GLN A 236 -2.29 7.57 20.48
CA GLN A 236 -1.09 7.05 19.83
C GLN A 236 0.16 7.76 20.36
N ARG A 237 1.14 6.99 20.85
CA ARG A 237 2.41 7.54 21.33
C ARG A 237 3.32 7.87 20.16
N VAL A 238 3.89 9.07 20.12
CA VAL A 238 4.91 9.40 19.12
C VAL A 238 6.22 8.70 19.49
N VAL A 239 6.80 7.98 18.53
CA VAL A 239 8.10 7.34 18.65
C VAL A 239 9.15 8.37 18.24
N TYR A 240 9.65 9.12 19.23
CA TYR A 240 10.72 10.12 19.05
C TYR A 240 12.13 9.56 19.28
N ASP A 241 12.25 8.26 19.53
CA ASP A 241 13.53 7.70 19.96
C ASP A 241 14.51 7.67 18.79
N CYS A 242 15.45 8.61 18.82
CA CYS A 242 16.52 8.78 17.83
C CYS A 242 17.71 7.85 18.11
N THR A 243 17.60 6.94 19.08
CA THR A 243 18.71 6.05 19.47
C THR A 243 18.47 4.60 18.99
N PRO A 244 19.47 3.96 18.34
CA PRO A 244 19.40 2.53 18.05
C PRO A 244 19.30 1.76 19.37
N LYS A 245 18.23 0.97 19.53
CA LYS A 245 18.07 0.10 20.70
C LYS A 245 18.87 -1.17 20.50
N SER A 246 19.54 -1.63 21.54
CA SER A 246 20.29 -2.90 21.53
C SER A 246 19.43 -4.11 21.17
N GLY A 247 18.13 -4.05 21.45
CA GLY A 247 17.16 -5.09 21.09
C GLY A 247 16.68 -5.06 19.64
N ASN A 248 17.00 -4.02 18.85
CA ASN A 248 16.62 -3.98 17.44
C ASN A 248 17.54 -4.87 16.62
N PHE A 249 16.98 -5.60 15.65
CA PHE A 249 17.76 -6.24 14.61
C PHE A 249 17.21 -5.92 13.21
N PRO A 250 18.07 -5.51 12.26
CA PRO A 250 19.48 -5.13 12.42
C PRO A 250 19.70 -4.01 13.45
N HIS A 251 20.91 -3.92 14.01
CA HIS A 251 21.25 -2.98 15.09
C HIS A 251 21.33 -1.50 14.67
N GLN A 252 21.00 -1.18 13.41
CA GLN A 252 20.87 0.20 12.96
C GLN A 252 19.62 0.87 13.57
N HIS A 253 19.48 2.17 13.32
CA HIS A 253 18.32 2.94 13.75
C HIS A 253 17.02 2.36 13.15
N LEU A 254 15.94 2.29 13.95
CA LEU A 254 14.67 1.70 13.52
C LEU A 254 14.15 2.32 12.21
N VAL A 255 14.22 3.65 12.09
CA VAL A 255 13.78 4.35 10.88
C VAL A 255 14.62 3.98 9.65
N SER A 256 15.94 3.76 9.84
CA SER A 256 16.83 3.29 8.77
C SER A 256 16.40 1.89 8.30
N ASN A 257 16.16 0.98 9.24
CA ASN A 257 15.66 -0.36 8.93
C ASN A 257 14.30 -0.31 8.22
N LEU A 258 13.36 0.54 8.68
CA LEU A 258 12.06 0.71 8.06
C LEU A 258 12.17 1.21 6.61
N GLN A 259 13.07 2.16 6.34
CA GLN A 259 13.34 2.62 4.98
C GLN A 259 13.98 1.53 4.12
N HIS A 260 14.99 0.86 4.66
CA HIS A 260 15.78 -0.13 3.93
C HIS A 260 14.94 -1.35 3.53
N PHE A 261 14.18 -1.93 4.46
CA PHE A 261 13.34 -3.09 4.17
C PHE A 261 12.02 -2.74 3.43
N ALA A 262 11.64 -1.47 3.36
CA ALA A 262 10.58 -1.02 2.49
C ALA A 262 10.99 -1.17 1.02
N ARG A 263 12.27 -0.88 0.70
CA ARG A 263 12.82 -1.07 -0.65
C ARG A 263 12.92 -2.54 -1.04
N TYR A 264 13.31 -3.42 -0.12
CA TYR A 264 13.24 -4.87 -0.35
C TYR A 264 11.81 -5.32 -0.67
N SER A 265 10.83 -4.85 0.12
CA SER A 265 9.42 -5.20 -0.04
C SER A 265 8.82 -4.69 -1.35
N SER A 266 9.19 -3.49 -1.80
CA SER A 266 8.73 -2.93 -3.09
C SER A 266 9.47 -3.55 -4.29
N ALA A 267 10.76 -3.84 -4.16
CA ALA A 267 11.58 -4.47 -5.19
C ALA A 267 11.08 -5.87 -5.59
N ALA A 268 10.52 -6.63 -4.64
CA ALA A 268 10.00 -7.97 -4.88
C ALA A 268 8.88 -8.03 -5.96
N TYR A 269 8.24 -6.90 -6.28
CA TYR A 269 7.23 -6.80 -7.34
C TYR A 269 7.81 -6.78 -8.77
N GLY A 270 9.11 -6.54 -8.93
CA GLY A 270 9.83 -6.60 -10.21
C GLY A 270 9.89 -5.28 -10.99
N GLN A 271 10.68 -5.27 -12.07
CA GLN A 271 11.09 -4.07 -12.80
C GLN A 271 9.91 -3.28 -13.41
N SER A 272 8.94 -3.99 -14.00
CA SER A 272 7.76 -3.36 -14.60
C SER A 272 6.95 -2.58 -13.55
N PHE A 273 6.86 -3.10 -12.33
CA PHE A 273 6.16 -2.44 -11.23
C PHE A 273 6.93 -1.19 -10.77
N LEU A 274 8.23 -1.33 -10.51
CA LEU A 274 9.09 -0.22 -10.09
C LEU A 274 9.08 0.95 -11.09
N ARG A 275 9.02 0.64 -12.39
CA ARG A 275 8.92 1.64 -13.46
C ARG A 275 7.56 2.33 -13.52
N ILE A 276 6.46 1.57 -13.41
CA ILE A 276 5.10 2.11 -13.51
C ILE A 276 4.79 3.07 -12.36
N PHE A 277 5.26 2.75 -11.15
CA PHE A 277 4.97 3.55 -9.96
C PHE A 277 5.99 4.66 -9.69
N GLY A 278 6.95 4.88 -10.61
CA GLY A 278 7.94 5.95 -10.48
C GLY A 278 8.88 5.79 -9.28
N ILE A 279 8.96 4.58 -8.72
CA ILE A 279 9.85 4.24 -7.61
C ILE A 279 11.31 4.20 -8.11
N ALA A 280 11.51 3.77 -9.36
CA ALA A 280 12.82 3.75 -9.99
C ALA A 280 13.29 5.15 -10.43
N LYS A 281 14.38 5.65 -9.82
CA LYS A 281 14.97 6.96 -10.13
C LYS A 281 15.73 7.03 -11.47
N HIS A 282 15.93 5.91 -12.17
CA HIS A 282 16.67 5.85 -13.44
C HIS A 282 16.01 4.94 -14.49
N GLU A 283 16.15 5.28 -15.77
CA GLU A 283 15.80 4.39 -16.89
C GLU A 283 16.64 3.12 -16.80
N PHE A 284 16.01 1.99 -16.47
CA PHE A 284 16.63 0.66 -16.50
C PHE A 284 17.01 0.27 -17.94
N LYS A 285 18.16 0.75 -18.43
CA LYS A 285 18.80 0.27 -19.65
C LYS A 285 19.87 -0.75 -19.25
N PHE A 286 19.44 -1.99 -19.04
CA PHE A 286 20.37 -3.09 -18.90
C PHE A 286 20.70 -3.61 -20.31
N PRO A 287 21.97 -3.52 -20.77
CA PRO A 287 22.41 -4.21 -21.98
C PRO A 287 22.17 -5.71 -21.83
N HIS A 288 22.18 -6.47 -22.92
CA HIS A 288 22.04 -7.93 -22.92
C HIS A 288 23.01 -8.60 -21.93
N THR A 289 22.57 -8.82 -20.70
CA THR A 289 23.26 -9.61 -19.68
C THR A 289 22.54 -10.96 -19.56
N GLU A 290 23.29 -12.02 -19.24
CA GLU A 290 22.73 -13.37 -19.02
C GLU A 290 21.82 -13.45 -17.78
N ILE A 291 21.86 -12.42 -16.92
CA ILE A 291 21.12 -12.33 -15.67
C ILE A 291 19.74 -11.68 -15.89
N HIS A 292 18.71 -12.27 -15.29
CA HIS A 292 17.32 -11.84 -15.45
C HIS A 292 17.11 -10.36 -15.02
N ALA A 293 16.39 -9.58 -15.84
CA ALA A 293 16.24 -8.14 -15.66
C ALA A 293 15.60 -7.73 -14.32
N ASN A 294 14.71 -8.57 -13.75
CA ASN A 294 14.16 -8.32 -12.41
C ASN A 294 15.21 -8.42 -11.30
N ASN A 295 16.23 -9.29 -11.43
CA ASN A 295 17.28 -9.42 -10.42
C ASN A 295 18.17 -8.16 -10.44
N HIS A 296 18.49 -7.64 -11.63
CA HIS A 296 19.19 -6.35 -11.76
C HIS A 296 18.40 -5.19 -11.17
N ALA A 297 17.09 -5.11 -11.47
CA ALA A 297 16.24 -4.08 -10.92
C ALA A 297 16.12 -4.19 -9.39
N PHE A 298 16.01 -5.41 -8.86
CA PHE A 298 15.96 -5.68 -7.42
C PHE A 298 17.25 -5.23 -6.73
N ALA A 299 18.41 -5.72 -7.20
CA ALA A 299 19.71 -5.41 -6.62
C ALA A 299 19.99 -3.90 -6.62
N HIS A 300 19.74 -3.23 -7.75
CA HIS A 300 19.93 -1.79 -7.88
C HIS A 300 18.97 -0.99 -6.99
N HIS A 301 17.70 -1.40 -6.87
CA HIS A 301 16.72 -0.67 -6.06
C HIS A 301 17.04 -0.75 -4.56
N VAL A 302 17.46 -1.92 -4.13
CA VAL A 302 17.80 -2.20 -2.74
C VAL A 302 19.19 -1.68 -2.35
N GLY A 303 20.13 -1.65 -3.31
CA GLY A 303 21.52 -1.23 -3.07
C GLY A 303 22.47 -2.38 -2.70
N ILE A 304 22.23 -3.58 -3.24
CA ILE A 304 23.13 -4.75 -3.09
C ILE A 304 23.75 -5.16 -4.43
N HIS A 305 24.75 -6.03 -4.41
CA HIS A 305 25.28 -6.64 -5.62
C HIS A 305 24.32 -7.73 -6.14
N VAL A 306 24.30 -7.92 -7.46
CA VAL A 306 23.38 -8.89 -8.10
C VAL A 306 23.78 -10.32 -7.72
N GLU A 307 25.08 -10.54 -7.52
CA GLU A 307 25.70 -11.79 -7.08
C GLU A 307 25.32 -12.17 -5.64
N ASP A 308 24.84 -11.20 -4.84
CA ASP A 308 24.38 -11.45 -3.48
C ASP A 308 22.92 -11.95 -3.43
N ILE A 309 22.23 -12.01 -4.58
CA ILE A 309 20.90 -12.65 -4.70
C ILE A 309 21.11 -14.16 -4.81
N LEU A 310 20.72 -14.89 -3.75
CA LEU A 310 20.87 -16.34 -3.65
C LEU A 310 19.72 -17.11 -4.29
N LEU A 311 18.51 -16.55 -4.26
CA LEU A 311 17.31 -17.16 -4.83
C LEU A 311 16.37 -16.08 -5.37
N SER A 312 15.79 -16.35 -6.54
CA SER A 312 14.75 -15.53 -7.14
C SER A 312 13.69 -16.43 -7.76
N SER A 313 12.44 -16.31 -7.33
CA SER A 313 11.34 -17.09 -7.92
C SER A 313 11.10 -16.78 -9.41
N PHE A 314 11.73 -15.73 -9.96
CA PHE A 314 11.68 -15.41 -11.38
C PHE A 314 12.65 -16.24 -12.22
N THR A 315 13.70 -16.80 -11.62
CA THR A 315 14.70 -17.64 -12.30
C THR A 315 14.56 -19.11 -11.94
N ASP A 316 14.08 -19.43 -10.74
CA ASP A 316 13.91 -20.81 -10.26
C ASP A 316 12.46 -21.07 -9.84
N PRO A 317 11.53 -21.35 -10.79
CA PRO A 317 10.22 -21.86 -10.44
C PRO A 317 10.41 -23.29 -9.92
N GLY A 318 10.18 -23.51 -8.63
CA GLY A 318 10.27 -24.83 -8.02
C GLY A 318 9.37 -25.87 -8.72
N PRO A 319 9.58 -27.18 -8.48
CA PRO A 319 8.77 -28.23 -9.11
C PRO A 319 7.29 -28.04 -8.74
N THR A 320 6.48 -27.73 -9.75
CA THR A 320 5.03 -27.59 -9.66
C THR A 320 4.38 -28.95 -9.43
N PHE A 321 4.23 -29.36 -8.17
CA PHE A 321 3.19 -30.31 -7.80
C PHE A 321 1.89 -29.55 -7.59
N ALA A 322 1.07 -29.56 -8.65
CA ALA A 322 -0.21 -28.89 -8.72
C ALA A 322 -1.24 -29.55 -7.79
N THR A 323 -1.68 -28.82 -6.78
CA THR A 323 -3.10 -28.79 -6.42
C THR A 323 -3.62 -27.40 -6.77
N ASP A 324 -4.65 -27.36 -7.61
CA ASP A 324 -5.15 -26.22 -8.41
C ASP A 324 -5.69 -24.98 -7.65
N LYS A 325 -5.23 -24.63 -6.43
CA LYS A 325 -5.84 -23.53 -5.67
C LYS A 325 -4.94 -22.50 -5.00
N ILE A 326 -3.63 -22.69 -4.87
CA ILE A 326 -2.79 -21.71 -4.17
C ILE A 326 -1.52 -21.45 -4.99
N SER A 327 -1.43 -20.26 -5.59
CA SER A 327 -0.24 -19.80 -6.31
C SER A 327 0.93 -19.71 -5.34
N GLN A 328 2.09 -20.30 -5.70
CA GLN A 328 3.31 -20.11 -4.92
C GLN A 328 3.67 -18.62 -4.87
N ILE A 329 4.06 -18.16 -3.67
CA ILE A 329 4.43 -16.77 -3.42
C ILE A 329 5.79 -16.45 -4.05
N VAL A 330 5.85 -15.36 -4.81
CA VAL A 330 7.12 -14.86 -5.38
C VAL A 330 7.98 -14.30 -4.25
N ASN A 331 9.24 -14.74 -4.19
CA ASN A 331 10.18 -14.35 -3.15
C ASN A 331 11.60 -14.16 -3.71
N TYR A 332 12.40 -13.41 -2.94
CA TYR A 332 13.84 -13.27 -3.12
C TYR A 332 14.55 -13.62 -1.82
N VAL A 333 15.67 -14.35 -1.92
CA VAL A 333 16.63 -14.50 -0.83
C VAL A 333 17.92 -13.81 -1.26
N ALA A 334 18.41 -12.88 -0.45
CA ALA A 334 19.65 -12.17 -0.72
C ALA A 334 20.49 -12.00 0.55
N VAL A 335 21.79 -11.82 0.39
CA VAL A 335 22.70 -11.48 1.48
C VAL A 335 22.92 -9.97 1.48
N ASP A 336 22.69 -9.33 2.61
CA ASP A 336 22.98 -7.92 2.80
C ASP A 336 24.13 -7.75 3.77
N HIS A 337 25.30 -7.48 3.19
CA HIS A 337 26.53 -7.27 3.92
C HIS A 337 26.52 -5.97 4.75
N SER A 338 25.71 -4.97 4.38
CA SER A 338 25.67 -3.67 5.07
C SER A 338 25.00 -3.75 6.45
N VAL A 339 24.04 -4.67 6.60
CA VAL A 339 23.32 -4.94 7.86
C VAL A 339 23.69 -6.28 8.50
N LYS A 340 24.64 -7.03 7.89
CA LYS A 340 25.01 -8.40 8.28
C LYS A 340 23.78 -9.30 8.43
N ALA A 341 22.96 -9.39 7.39
CA ALA A 341 21.75 -10.21 7.42
C ALA A 341 21.55 -11.01 6.12
N VAL A 342 20.97 -12.19 6.25
CA VAL A 342 20.29 -12.88 5.15
C VAL A 342 18.86 -12.33 5.11
N VAL A 343 18.41 -11.84 3.96
CA VAL A 343 17.12 -11.16 3.80
C VAL A 343 16.21 -11.98 2.90
N LEU A 344 15.04 -12.35 3.41
CA LEU A 344 13.93 -12.93 2.65
C LEU A 344 12.89 -11.85 2.38
N ALA A 345 12.69 -11.52 1.10
CA ALA A 345 11.66 -10.58 0.66
C ALA A 345 10.50 -11.34 0.00
N CYS A 346 9.32 -11.30 0.61
CA CYS A 346 8.10 -11.92 0.11
C CYS A 346 7.21 -10.88 -0.59
N ARG A 347 6.84 -11.16 -1.84
CA ARG A 347 5.97 -10.29 -2.63
C ARG A 347 4.50 -10.48 -2.24
N GLY A 348 3.75 -9.39 -2.12
CA GLY A 348 2.29 -9.44 -1.98
C GLY A 348 1.54 -9.63 -3.30
N SER A 349 0.21 -9.69 -3.20
CA SER A 349 -0.66 -9.87 -4.37
C SER A 349 -0.59 -8.68 -5.34
N LEU A 350 -0.87 -8.95 -6.62
CA LEU A 350 -0.76 -7.96 -7.70
C LEU A 350 -1.97 -7.04 -7.84
N GLY A 351 -3.10 -7.39 -7.21
CA GLY A 351 -4.30 -6.58 -7.21
C GLY A 351 -5.14 -6.78 -5.97
N LEU A 352 -5.99 -5.80 -5.66
CA LEU A 352 -6.84 -5.84 -4.48
C LEU A 352 -7.86 -6.99 -4.51
N ALA A 353 -8.30 -7.45 -5.69
CA ALA A 353 -9.21 -8.60 -5.80
C ALA A 353 -8.56 -9.90 -5.28
N ASP A 354 -7.25 -10.07 -5.46
CA ASP A 354 -6.51 -11.21 -4.93
C ASP A 354 -6.42 -11.10 -3.40
N ILE A 355 -6.03 -9.92 -2.89
CA ILE A 355 -6.01 -9.62 -1.43
C ILE A 355 -7.36 -9.94 -0.80
N LEU A 356 -8.44 -9.49 -1.43
CA LEU A 356 -9.80 -9.68 -0.94
C LEU A 356 -10.30 -11.13 -1.02
N THR A 357 -9.84 -11.91 -1.99
CA THR A 357 -10.12 -13.35 -2.06
C THR A 357 -9.38 -14.07 -0.94
N ASP A 358 -8.11 -13.71 -0.72
CA ASP A 358 -7.30 -14.26 0.38
C ASP A 358 -7.98 -13.99 1.72
N LEU A 359 -8.48 -12.77 1.95
CA LEU A 359 -9.16 -12.35 3.19
C LEU A 359 -10.43 -13.12 3.58
N THR A 360 -11.00 -13.92 2.68
CA THR A 360 -12.14 -14.82 3.02
C THR A 360 -11.74 -16.18 3.53
N CYS A 361 -10.44 -16.40 3.73
CA CYS A 361 -9.95 -17.63 4.32
C CYS A 361 -10.39 -17.76 5.79
N SER A 362 -10.60 -19.02 6.21
CA SER A 362 -10.89 -19.35 7.61
C SER A 362 -9.69 -19.06 8.50
N TYR A 363 -9.94 -18.95 9.81
CA TYR A 363 -8.89 -18.94 10.80
C TYR A 363 -8.44 -20.37 11.11
N GLU A 364 -7.15 -20.55 11.37
CA GLU A 364 -6.53 -21.84 11.67
C GLU A 364 -5.66 -21.72 12.93
N PRO A 365 -5.66 -22.70 13.84
CA PRO A 365 -4.79 -22.67 15.00
C PRO A 365 -3.32 -22.83 14.61
N ILE A 366 -2.45 -22.06 15.24
CA ILE A 366 -0.99 -22.18 15.10
C ILE A 366 -0.38 -22.69 16.42
N PRO A 367 0.48 -23.73 16.41
CA PRO A 367 1.13 -24.18 17.62
C PRO A 367 2.25 -23.22 18.03
N ILE A 368 2.17 -22.67 19.24
CA ILE A 368 3.20 -21.80 19.84
C ILE A 368 3.71 -22.46 21.13
N PRO A 369 4.74 -23.33 21.07
CA PRO A 369 5.20 -24.08 22.24
C PRO A 369 5.71 -23.21 23.39
N ASP A 370 6.31 -22.06 23.06
CA ASP A 370 6.87 -21.11 24.02
C ASP A 370 5.88 -19.99 24.40
N GLY A 371 4.62 -20.13 24.02
CA GLY A 371 3.56 -19.15 24.29
C GLY A 371 2.95 -19.33 25.68
N ASP A 372 2.06 -18.40 26.05
CA ASP A 372 1.15 -18.58 27.18
C ASP A 372 0.29 -19.85 26.97
N PRO A 373 0.31 -20.83 27.89
CA PRO A 373 -0.50 -22.05 27.80
C PRO A 373 -2.01 -21.81 27.76
N ASP A 374 -2.48 -20.70 28.35
CA ASP A 374 -3.90 -20.31 28.34
C ASP A 374 -4.23 -19.40 27.14
N GLY A 375 -3.23 -19.07 26.32
CA GLY A 375 -3.36 -18.20 25.15
C GLY A 375 -4.03 -18.87 23.97
N THR A 376 -4.76 -18.08 23.19
CA THR A 376 -5.49 -18.52 22.02
C THR A 376 -4.82 -18.02 20.74
N TYR A 377 -4.18 -18.93 20.01
CA TYR A 377 -3.37 -18.59 18.83
C TYR A 377 -4.06 -19.01 17.53
N TYR A 378 -4.62 -18.04 16.82
CA TYR A 378 -5.21 -18.23 15.50
C TYR A 378 -4.54 -17.37 14.45
N VAL A 379 -4.48 -17.89 13.23
CA VAL A 379 -3.89 -17.24 12.07
C VAL A 379 -4.77 -17.36 10.84
N HIS A 380 -4.48 -16.54 9.84
CA HIS A 380 -5.14 -16.62 8.55
C HIS A 380 -4.68 -17.87 7.76
N SER A 381 -5.56 -18.84 7.54
CA SER A 381 -5.22 -20.16 6.96
C SER A 381 -4.49 -20.10 5.62
N GLY A 382 -4.91 -19.25 4.67
CA GLY A 382 -4.25 -19.14 3.36
C GLY A 382 -2.79 -18.67 3.43
N MET A 383 -2.50 -17.69 4.29
CA MET A 383 -1.15 -17.18 4.51
C MET A 383 -0.34 -18.15 5.33
N TYR A 384 -0.96 -18.85 6.28
CA TYR A 384 -0.33 -19.90 7.05
C TYR A 384 0.11 -21.07 6.16
N CYS A 385 -0.76 -21.55 5.27
CA CYS A 385 -0.44 -22.57 4.27
C CYS A 385 0.72 -22.16 3.36
N SER A 386 0.75 -20.89 2.94
CA SER A 386 1.86 -20.34 2.17
C SER A 386 3.17 -20.33 2.98
N SER A 387 3.11 -19.96 4.26
CA SER A 387 4.27 -19.94 5.15
C SER A 387 4.82 -21.34 5.44
N THR A 388 3.96 -22.34 5.67
CA THR A 388 4.40 -23.73 5.93
C THR A 388 5.03 -24.37 4.70
N THR A 389 4.59 -23.98 3.48
CA THR A 389 5.23 -24.38 2.23
C THR A 389 6.67 -23.84 2.13
N LEU A 390 6.88 -22.56 2.48
CA LEU A 390 8.22 -21.96 2.50
C LEU A 390 9.11 -22.52 3.62
N GLN A 391 8.50 -22.90 4.76
CA GLN A 391 9.20 -23.41 5.94
C GLN A 391 10.03 -24.67 5.63
N ARG A 392 9.64 -25.46 4.63
CA ARG A 392 10.26 -26.76 4.28
C ARG A 392 10.67 -26.87 2.81
N GLY A 393 10.72 -25.73 2.11
CA GLY A 393 11.04 -25.68 0.69
C GLY A 393 12.45 -25.14 0.43
N THR A 394 12.76 -24.92 -0.85
CA THR A 394 14.06 -24.39 -1.30
C THR A 394 14.47 -23.08 -0.61
N VAL A 395 13.51 -22.24 -0.22
CA VAL A 395 13.79 -21.02 0.54
C VAL A 395 14.46 -21.33 1.88
N HIS A 396 14.00 -22.37 2.58
CA HIS A 396 14.58 -22.80 3.85
C HIS A 396 16.03 -23.27 3.65
N ASP A 397 16.25 -24.17 2.69
CA ASP A 397 17.58 -24.74 2.40
C ASP A 397 18.61 -23.65 2.07
N VAL A 398 18.24 -22.70 1.18
CA VAL A 398 19.12 -21.60 0.78
C VAL A 398 19.45 -20.68 1.96
N ILE A 399 18.48 -20.39 2.83
CA ILE A 399 18.71 -19.56 4.03
C ILE A 399 19.58 -20.31 5.04
N ALA A 400 19.37 -21.62 5.23
CA ALA A 400 20.18 -22.44 6.11
C ALA A 400 21.65 -22.45 5.68
N ASP A 401 21.90 -22.67 4.38
CA ASP A 401 23.24 -22.64 3.79
C ASP A 401 23.89 -21.26 3.92
N ALA A 402 23.14 -20.18 3.69
CA ALA A 402 23.63 -18.82 3.82
C ALA A 402 24.02 -18.48 5.27
N LEU A 403 23.19 -18.85 6.25
CA LEU A 403 23.47 -18.61 7.68
C LEU A 403 24.64 -19.47 8.19
N ALA A 404 24.86 -20.64 7.60
CA ALA A 404 26.04 -21.47 7.86
C ALA A 404 27.31 -20.84 7.25
N LYS A 405 27.21 -20.30 6.03
CA LYS A 405 28.32 -19.61 5.34
C LYS A 405 28.73 -18.31 6.02
N TYR A 406 27.78 -17.58 6.63
CA TYR A 406 28.03 -16.31 7.31
C TYR A 406 27.69 -16.38 8.80
N PRO A 407 28.56 -16.89 9.68
CA PRO A 407 28.25 -17.13 11.11
C PRO A 407 27.88 -15.90 11.96
N GLU A 408 28.24 -14.70 11.52
CA GLU A 408 27.92 -13.46 12.24
C GLU A 408 26.56 -12.85 11.86
N TYR A 409 25.88 -13.39 10.84
CA TYR A 409 24.73 -12.72 10.23
C TYR A 409 23.43 -13.07 10.97
N GLY A 410 22.43 -12.21 10.94
CA GLY A 410 21.08 -12.62 11.36
C GLY A 410 20.17 -12.89 10.16
N LEU A 411 18.89 -13.08 10.45
CA LEU A 411 17.85 -13.31 9.46
C LEU A 411 16.83 -12.18 9.51
N VAL A 412 16.59 -11.54 8.37
CA VAL A 412 15.52 -10.56 8.22
C VAL A 412 14.49 -11.08 7.24
N LEU A 413 13.22 -11.04 7.63
CA LEU A 413 12.10 -11.26 6.73
C LEU A 413 11.43 -9.93 6.45
N CYS A 414 10.96 -9.72 5.23
CA CYS A 414 10.19 -8.54 4.91
C CYS A 414 9.17 -8.80 3.80
N GLY A 415 8.15 -7.95 3.76
CA GLY A 415 7.14 -8.04 2.72
C GLY A 415 6.05 -6.98 2.84
N HIS A 416 5.39 -6.74 1.73
CA HIS A 416 4.26 -5.82 1.64
C HIS A 416 2.94 -6.59 1.47
N SER A 417 1.85 -6.08 2.06
CA SER A 417 0.51 -6.66 1.94
C SER A 417 0.49 -8.15 2.30
N LEU A 418 -0.10 -9.02 1.47
CA LEU A 418 -0.08 -10.48 1.64
C LEU A 418 1.33 -11.05 1.92
N GLY A 419 2.35 -10.52 1.24
CA GLY A 419 3.72 -10.99 1.41
C GLY A 419 4.29 -10.68 2.79
N GLY A 420 3.86 -9.55 3.39
CA GLY A 420 4.13 -9.25 4.79
C GLY A 420 3.49 -10.26 5.72
N GLY A 421 2.25 -10.68 5.46
CA GLY A 421 1.55 -11.67 6.28
C GLY A 421 2.24 -13.03 6.27
N VAL A 422 2.63 -13.51 5.08
CA VAL A 422 3.40 -14.75 4.94
C VAL A 422 4.77 -14.64 5.61
N ALA A 423 5.48 -13.53 5.45
CA ALA A 423 6.76 -13.28 6.11
C ALA A 423 6.64 -13.25 7.65
N SER A 424 5.57 -12.67 8.19
CA SER A 424 5.31 -12.66 9.63
C SER A 424 5.09 -14.07 10.17
N LEU A 425 4.18 -14.85 9.55
CA LEU A 425 3.90 -16.21 9.98
C LEU A 425 5.14 -17.11 9.87
N LEU A 426 5.91 -16.97 8.80
CA LEU A 426 7.17 -17.69 8.63
C LEU A 426 8.22 -17.31 9.69
N SER A 427 8.30 -16.03 10.07
CA SER A 427 9.20 -15.59 11.15
C SER A 427 8.82 -16.19 12.50
N ILE A 428 7.51 -16.36 12.77
CA ILE A 428 7.01 -17.03 13.99
C ILE A 428 7.42 -18.51 13.96
N LEU A 429 7.22 -19.19 12.83
CA LEU A 429 7.55 -20.60 12.66
C LEU A 429 9.06 -20.92 12.78
N TRP A 430 9.93 -19.95 12.50
CA TRP A 430 11.39 -20.13 12.57
C TRP A 430 12.04 -19.55 13.82
N SER A 431 11.30 -18.80 14.65
CA SER A 431 11.85 -18.12 15.81
C SER A 431 11.36 -18.71 17.12
N MET A 432 12.01 -18.31 18.20
CA MET A 432 11.53 -18.46 19.56
C MET A 432 12.04 -17.29 20.43
N PRO A 433 11.39 -16.99 21.57
CA PRO A 433 11.86 -15.97 22.49
C PRO A 433 13.25 -16.30 23.02
N SER A 434 14.13 -15.30 23.08
CA SER A 434 15.50 -15.45 23.58
C SER A 434 15.58 -15.89 25.04
N THR A 435 14.54 -15.63 25.84
CA THR A 435 14.42 -16.14 27.21
C THR A 435 14.17 -17.65 27.22
N ALA A 436 13.24 -18.13 26.40
CA ALA A 436 12.95 -19.54 26.22
C ALA A 436 14.14 -20.29 25.60
N PHE A 437 14.86 -19.68 24.65
CA PHE A 437 16.06 -20.27 24.06
C PHE A 437 17.14 -20.53 25.13
N ARG A 438 17.41 -19.53 25.98
CA ARG A 438 18.38 -19.69 27.09
C ARG A 438 17.97 -20.79 28.07
N GLN A 439 16.68 -20.89 28.39
CA GLN A 439 16.17 -21.95 29.26
C GLN A 439 16.36 -23.34 28.65
N HIS A 440 16.06 -23.50 27.36
CA HIS A 440 16.26 -24.77 26.65
C HIS A 440 17.73 -25.18 26.60
N VAL A 441 18.64 -24.26 26.24
CA VAL A 441 20.08 -24.56 26.21
C VAL A 441 20.61 -24.93 27.59
N ASN A 442 20.20 -24.20 28.64
CA ASN A 442 20.60 -24.51 30.02
C ASN A 442 20.00 -25.83 30.52
N GLY A 443 18.77 -26.18 30.11
CA GLY A 443 18.08 -27.42 30.49
C GLY A 443 18.63 -28.67 29.82
N LEU A 444 19.33 -28.55 28.69
CA LEU A 444 20.02 -29.64 27.98
C LEU A 444 21.32 -30.09 28.66
N GLY A 445 21.49 -29.79 29.96
CA GLY A 445 22.66 -29.98 30.84
C GLY A 445 23.19 -31.41 31.02
N GLY A 446 23.48 -32.08 29.91
CA GLY A 446 24.17 -33.37 29.81
C GLY A 446 24.92 -33.56 28.48
N THR A 447 24.79 -32.64 27.51
CA THR A 447 25.57 -32.65 26.26
C THR A 447 26.30 -31.32 26.07
N LYS A 448 27.52 -31.40 25.51
CA LYS A 448 28.60 -30.40 25.41
C LYS A 448 28.28 -28.98 24.89
N ARG A 449 27.03 -28.57 24.67
CA ARG A 449 26.72 -27.24 24.14
C ARG A 449 26.52 -26.21 25.26
N ALA A 450 27.55 -25.41 25.52
CA ALA A 450 27.44 -24.26 26.43
C ALA A 450 26.75 -23.08 25.72
N LEU A 451 26.21 -22.13 26.48
CA LEU A 451 25.70 -20.87 25.91
C LEU A 451 26.76 -20.14 25.05
N ASP A 452 28.04 -20.38 25.36
CA ASP A 452 29.22 -19.87 24.67
C ASP A 452 29.39 -20.42 23.23
N ASP A 453 28.69 -21.49 22.87
CA ASP A 453 28.71 -22.05 21.51
C ASP A 453 27.82 -21.26 20.53
N PHE A 454 27.04 -20.30 21.05
CA PHE A 454 26.11 -19.48 20.26
C PHE A 454 26.57 -18.01 20.20
N PRO A 455 26.22 -17.28 19.12
CA PRO A 455 26.44 -15.83 19.06
C PRO A 455 25.78 -15.10 20.24
N PRO A 456 26.30 -13.92 20.65
CA PRO A 456 25.70 -13.15 21.73
C PRO A 456 24.22 -12.82 21.47
N ILE A 457 23.36 -13.30 22.36
CA ILE A 457 21.90 -13.11 22.27
C ILE A 457 21.52 -11.73 22.80
N SER A 458 21.44 -10.74 21.91
CA SER A 458 21.08 -9.36 22.21
C SER A 458 19.63 -8.99 21.88
N THR A 459 18.95 -9.79 21.06
CA THR A 459 17.61 -9.53 20.54
C THR A 459 16.51 -10.26 21.33
N PRO A 460 15.24 -9.82 21.26
CA PRO A 460 14.12 -10.50 21.92
C PRO A 460 13.81 -11.88 21.33
N PHE A 461 14.07 -12.09 20.04
CA PHE A 461 13.86 -13.35 19.33
C PHE A 461 15.13 -13.82 18.63
N VAL A 462 15.27 -15.15 18.55
CA VAL A 462 16.32 -15.85 17.82
C VAL A 462 15.75 -17.02 17.02
N THR A 463 16.50 -17.51 16.04
CA THR A 463 16.15 -18.74 15.32
C THR A 463 16.04 -19.93 16.27
N SER A 464 14.94 -20.67 16.17
CA SER A 464 14.62 -21.77 17.08
C SER A 464 15.40 -23.04 16.75
N LEU A 465 15.59 -23.90 17.75
CA LEU A 465 16.23 -25.21 17.57
C LEU A 465 15.43 -26.14 16.64
N ALA A 466 14.11 -25.99 16.60
CA ALA A 466 13.20 -26.79 15.78
C ALA A 466 13.06 -26.27 14.34
N SER A 467 13.56 -25.05 14.05
CA SER A 467 13.42 -24.42 12.72
C SER A 467 14.20 -25.12 11.61
N GLY A 468 15.22 -25.91 11.95
CA GLY A 468 16.18 -26.46 10.99
C GLY A 468 17.21 -25.44 10.47
N LEU A 469 17.11 -24.16 10.86
CA LEU A 469 18.11 -23.13 10.59
C LEU A 469 19.21 -23.18 11.66
N PRO A 470 20.41 -22.59 11.40
CA PRO A 470 21.41 -22.38 12.45
C PRO A 470 20.77 -21.68 13.67
N PRO A 471 20.76 -22.32 14.86
CA PRO A 471 20.02 -21.83 16.01
C PRO A 471 20.70 -20.66 16.72
N GLY A 472 19.91 -19.86 17.44
CA GLY A 472 20.42 -18.75 18.26
C GLY A 472 20.80 -17.49 17.46
N ARG A 473 20.35 -17.38 16.20
CA ARG A 473 20.64 -16.23 15.34
C ARG A 473 19.59 -15.14 15.48
N PRO A 474 19.97 -13.85 15.55
CA PRO A 474 19.03 -12.75 15.55
C PRO A 474 18.03 -12.86 14.39
N ILE A 475 16.75 -12.70 14.67
CA ILE A 475 15.69 -12.74 13.66
C ILE A 475 14.71 -11.58 13.86
N SER A 476 14.31 -10.94 12.76
CA SER A 476 13.30 -9.86 12.78
C SER A 476 12.51 -9.82 11.49
N CYS A 477 11.28 -9.32 11.55
CA CYS A 477 10.37 -9.22 10.41
C CYS A 477 9.84 -7.80 10.25
N TYR A 478 10.00 -7.21 9.06
CA TYR A 478 9.53 -5.87 8.72
C TYR A 478 8.44 -5.93 7.66
N THR A 479 7.22 -5.54 8.03
CA THR A 479 6.07 -5.63 7.12
C THR A 479 5.41 -4.28 6.88
N TYR A 480 4.78 -4.15 5.72
CA TYR A 480 4.21 -2.89 5.24
C TYR A 480 2.80 -3.14 4.70
N GLY A 481 1.79 -2.46 5.26
CA GLY A 481 0.40 -2.65 4.84
C GLY A 481 -0.11 -4.08 5.03
N VAL A 482 0.45 -4.81 6.00
CA VAL A 482 0.08 -6.21 6.24
C VAL A 482 -1.40 -6.32 6.64
N PRO A 483 -2.18 -7.24 6.04
CA PRO A 483 -3.54 -7.50 6.48
C PRO A 483 -3.57 -8.09 7.90
N CYS A 484 -4.76 -8.19 8.47
CA CYS A 484 -4.94 -8.84 9.76
C CYS A 484 -4.67 -10.35 9.67
N VAL A 485 -3.61 -10.84 10.33
CA VAL A 485 -3.17 -12.25 10.22
C VAL A 485 -3.05 -13.01 11.53
N ALA A 486 -3.10 -12.33 12.69
CA ALA A 486 -2.84 -12.94 13.99
C ALA A 486 -3.94 -12.63 15.02
N SER A 487 -4.27 -13.58 15.90
CA SER A 487 -5.14 -13.36 17.06
C SER A 487 -4.51 -12.38 18.07
N PRO A 488 -5.28 -11.77 18.99
CA PRO A 488 -4.74 -10.84 20.00
C PRO A 488 -3.54 -11.40 20.78
N ASP A 489 -3.64 -12.64 21.28
CA ASP A 489 -2.55 -13.27 22.04
C ASP A 489 -1.32 -13.50 21.16
N LEU A 490 -1.51 -13.84 19.89
CA LEU A 490 -0.41 -13.99 18.94
C LEU A 490 0.24 -12.65 18.60
N VAL A 491 -0.54 -11.56 18.48
CA VAL A 491 0.01 -10.21 18.32
C VAL A 491 0.89 -9.84 19.51
N ALA A 492 0.44 -10.12 20.73
CA ALA A 492 1.21 -9.88 21.95
C ALA A 492 2.50 -10.71 21.98
N TYR A 493 2.43 -11.99 21.61
CA TYR A 493 3.59 -12.87 21.50
C TYR A 493 4.63 -12.33 20.50
N CYS A 494 4.20 -11.78 19.36
CA CYS A 494 5.10 -11.33 18.29
C CYS A 494 5.78 -9.97 18.53
N ARG A 495 5.54 -9.31 19.67
CA ARG A 495 6.14 -7.99 19.97
C ARG A 495 7.67 -8.11 20.06
N GLY A 496 8.39 -7.25 19.35
CA GLY A 496 9.84 -7.32 19.20
C GLY A 496 10.36 -8.33 18.15
N LEU A 497 9.50 -9.17 17.56
CA LEU A 497 9.83 -10.00 16.40
C LEU A 497 9.36 -9.34 15.09
N VAL A 498 8.08 -8.98 15.05
CA VAL A 498 7.42 -8.45 13.85
C VAL A 498 7.12 -6.97 14.05
N ILE A 499 7.51 -6.15 13.07
CA ILE A 499 7.21 -4.72 13.02
C ILE A 499 6.28 -4.48 11.83
N SER A 500 5.02 -4.17 12.12
CA SER A 500 3.96 -3.92 11.15
C SER A 500 3.78 -2.42 10.92
N THR A 501 4.17 -1.93 9.75
CA THR A 501 4.06 -0.52 9.37
C THR A 501 2.76 -0.27 8.61
N VAL A 502 1.97 0.71 9.07
CA VAL A 502 0.69 1.09 8.48
C VAL A 502 0.68 2.56 8.08
N HIS A 503 0.53 2.83 6.80
CA HIS A 503 0.53 4.17 6.26
C HIS A 503 -0.87 4.82 6.26
N ASN A 504 -0.98 6.00 6.89
CA ASN A 504 -2.13 6.90 6.80
C ASN A 504 -3.53 6.21 6.94
N TYR A 505 -4.33 6.16 5.87
CA TYR A 505 -5.64 5.53 5.91
C TYR A 505 -5.67 4.18 5.18
N ASP A 506 -4.52 3.52 5.02
CA ASP A 506 -4.46 2.17 4.43
C ASP A 506 -5.51 1.25 5.07
N ILE A 507 -6.41 0.73 4.23
CA ILE A 507 -7.51 -0.12 4.63
C ILE A 507 -7.06 -1.56 4.89
N VAL A 508 -6.02 -2.05 4.21
CA VAL A 508 -5.67 -3.48 4.24
C VAL A 508 -5.35 -4.00 5.64
N PRO A 509 -4.64 -3.26 6.51
CA PRO A 509 -4.40 -3.64 7.90
C PRO A 509 -5.63 -3.71 8.81
N THR A 510 -6.82 -3.40 8.30
CA THR A 510 -8.09 -3.56 9.01
C THR A 510 -8.94 -4.70 8.46
N LEU A 511 -8.52 -5.33 7.37
CA LEU A 511 -9.31 -6.35 6.71
C LEU A 511 -9.05 -7.72 7.33
N SER A 512 -10.11 -8.36 7.79
CA SER A 512 -10.17 -9.75 8.23
C SER A 512 -11.56 -10.33 7.92
N LEU A 513 -11.70 -11.66 7.96
CA LEU A 513 -13.00 -12.33 7.82
C LEU A 513 -14.02 -11.81 8.84
N GLY A 514 -13.60 -11.54 10.08
CA GLY A 514 -14.44 -10.96 11.14
C GLY A 514 -15.02 -9.60 10.76
N VAL A 515 -14.22 -8.73 10.14
CA VAL A 515 -14.69 -7.42 9.66
C VAL A 515 -15.70 -7.56 8.52
N LEU A 516 -15.53 -8.54 7.62
CA LEU A 516 -16.52 -8.82 6.58
C LEU A 516 -17.85 -9.29 7.18
N ARG A 517 -17.80 -10.10 8.24
CA ARG A 517 -18.98 -10.56 8.99
C ARG A 517 -19.66 -9.42 9.74
N ASP A 518 -18.91 -8.51 10.32
CA ASP A 518 -19.46 -7.29 10.94
C ASP A 518 -20.16 -6.40 9.92
N PHE A 519 -19.56 -6.19 8.75
CA PHE A 519 -20.21 -5.45 7.67
C PHE A 519 -21.52 -6.08 7.22
N LYS A 520 -21.57 -7.42 7.20
CA LYS A 520 -22.81 -8.15 6.97
C LYS A 520 -23.83 -7.86 8.08
N SER A 521 -23.46 -8.00 9.35
CA SER A 521 -24.37 -7.75 10.50
C SER A 521 -24.90 -6.31 10.50
N MET A 522 -24.01 -5.34 10.25
CA MET A 522 -24.34 -3.93 10.12
C MET A 522 -25.29 -3.66 8.95
N ALA A 523 -25.03 -4.24 7.77
CA ALA A 523 -25.89 -4.06 6.61
C ALA A 523 -27.29 -4.65 6.83
N VAL A 524 -27.38 -5.79 7.54
CA VAL A 524 -28.67 -6.37 7.94
C VAL A 524 -29.40 -5.47 8.93
N GLY A 525 -28.70 -4.89 9.91
CA GLY A 525 -29.28 -3.93 10.86
C GLY A 525 -29.83 -2.67 10.17
N PHE A 526 -29.03 -2.04 9.30
CA PHE A 526 -29.48 -0.88 8.53
C PHE A 526 -30.64 -1.19 7.58
N TYR A 527 -30.73 -2.41 7.06
CA TYR A 527 -31.86 -2.81 6.22
C TYR A 527 -33.15 -3.01 7.02
N ALA A 528 -33.06 -3.45 8.28
CA ALA A 528 -34.21 -3.61 9.15
C ALA A 528 -34.83 -2.26 9.55
N GLU A 529 -34.00 -1.23 9.71
CA GLU A 529 -34.43 0.13 10.08
C GLU A 529 -34.65 1.01 8.84
N GLN A 530 -35.90 1.08 8.37
CA GLN A 530 -36.23 1.90 7.20
C GLN A 530 -35.94 3.39 7.44
N GLY A 531 -35.19 4.02 6.54
CA GLY A 531 -34.90 5.45 6.55
C GLY A 531 -33.65 5.86 7.35
N LEU A 532 -33.06 4.95 8.13
CA LEU A 532 -31.88 5.26 8.95
C LEU A 532 -30.66 5.67 8.08
N CYS A 533 -30.43 4.97 6.96
CA CYS A 533 -29.34 5.32 6.04
C CYS A 533 -29.50 6.74 5.47
N GLU A 534 -30.71 7.08 5.03
CA GLU A 534 -31.04 8.40 4.50
C GLU A 534 -30.91 9.49 5.58
N GLU A 535 -31.31 9.20 6.81
CA GLU A 535 -31.18 10.10 7.95
C GLU A 535 -29.70 10.38 8.31
N ILE A 536 -28.86 9.34 8.37
CA ILE A 536 -27.41 9.49 8.62
C ILE A 536 -26.78 10.38 7.55
N VAL A 537 -27.07 10.10 6.27
CA VAL A 537 -26.53 10.88 5.14
C VAL A 537 -27.03 12.32 5.21
N GLY A 538 -28.30 12.53 5.49
CA GLY A 538 -28.91 13.85 5.66
C GLY A 538 -28.22 14.66 6.76
N ARG A 539 -28.17 14.13 7.99
CA ARG A 539 -27.52 14.79 9.13
C ARG A 539 -26.04 15.06 8.87
N THR A 540 -25.31 14.11 8.28
CA THR A 540 -23.90 14.28 7.92
C THR A 540 -23.69 15.40 6.88
N HIS A 541 -24.60 15.54 5.92
CA HIS A 541 -24.52 16.59 4.91
C HIS A 541 -24.72 17.99 5.52
N TYR A 542 -25.69 18.15 6.42
CA TYR A 542 -25.89 19.39 7.18
C TYR A 542 -24.69 19.72 8.07
N HIS A 543 -24.12 18.71 8.73
CA HIS A 543 -22.92 18.81 9.58
C HIS A 543 -21.66 19.33 8.86
N LYS A 544 -21.64 19.28 7.52
CA LYS A 544 -20.52 19.73 6.67
C LYS A 544 -20.73 21.14 6.11
N LEU A 545 -21.99 21.59 6.04
CA LEU A 545 -22.35 22.91 5.52
C LEU A 545 -22.36 23.98 6.61
N ASP A 546 -22.68 23.61 7.85
CA ASP A 546 -22.69 24.55 8.96
C ASP A 546 -21.35 24.58 9.71
N SER A 547 -20.83 25.77 9.97
CA SER A 547 -19.55 25.97 10.66
C SER A 547 -19.66 25.76 12.18
N ALA A 548 -20.89 25.84 12.71
CA ALA A 548 -21.24 25.48 14.07
C ALA A 548 -21.77 24.04 14.09
N THR A 549 -21.04 23.16 14.75
CA THR A 549 -21.43 21.76 14.94
C THR A 549 -22.61 21.72 15.92
N ASP A 550 -23.82 21.30 15.49
CA ASP A 550 -24.91 21.08 16.44
C ASP A 550 -24.50 19.95 17.41
N PRO A 551 -24.34 20.24 18.72
CA PRO A 551 -23.94 19.22 19.69
C PRO A 551 -24.92 18.06 19.78
N ALA A 552 -26.20 18.27 19.46
CA ALA A 552 -27.21 17.21 19.49
C ALA A 552 -26.99 16.19 18.36
N ASP A 553 -26.72 16.67 17.15
CA ASP A 553 -26.44 15.82 16.00
C ASP A 553 -25.10 15.08 16.14
N ASP A 554 -24.04 15.74 16.61
CA ASP A 554 -22.75 15.08 16.86
C ASP A 554 -22.89 13.97 17.92
N ASN A 555 -23.66 14.21 18.97
CA ASN A 555 -23.93 13.20 20.00
C ASN A 555 -24.79 12.04 19.49
N TRP A 556 -25.80 12.32 18.67
CA TRP A 556 -26.62 11.27 18.05
C TRP A 556 -25.78 10.38 17.12
N LEU A 557 -25.00 10.98 16.23
CA LEU A 557 -24.10 10.28 15.31
C LEU A 557 -23.05 9.46 16.08
N TRP A 558 -22.50 10.03 17.16
CA TRP A 558 -21.56 9.31 18.01
C TRP A 558 -22.20 8.12 18.74
N SER A 559 -23.40 8.30 19.30
CA SER A 559 -24.13 7.24 19.99
C SER A 559 -24.45 6.10 19.04
N LEU A 560 -24.98 6.40 17.85
CA LEU A 560 -25.28 5.40 16.83
C LEU A 560 -24.04 4.60 16.43
N ARG A 561 -22.90 5.28 16.22
CA ARG A 561 -21.64 4.61 15.92
C ARG A 561 -21.17 3.69 17.05
N THR A 562 -21.36 4.11 18.29
CA THR A 562 -21.01 3.30 19.47
C THR A 562 -21.88 2.06 19.55
N THR A 563 -23.18 2.17 19.25
CA THR A 563 -24.10 1.03 19.17
C THR A 563 -23.70 0.05 18.07
N ILE A 564 -23.36 0.52 16.86
CA ILE A 564 -22.90 -0.33 15.76
C ILE A 564 -21.59 -1.06 16.13
N ARG A 565 -20.67 -0.38 16.81
CA ARG A 565 -19.42 -1.00 17.30
C ARG A 565 -19.70 -2.07 18.35
N ALA A 566 -20.66 -1.83 19.25
CA ALA A 566 -21.03 -2.80 20.27
C ALA A 566 -21.66 -4.07 19.69
N SER A 567 -22.28 -4.00 18.50
CA SER A 567 -22.79 -5.17 17.77
C SER A 567 -21.80 -5.77 16.76
N SER A 568 -20.58 -5.24 16.67
CA SER A 568 -19.52 -5.72 15.77
C SER A 568 -18.52 -6.60 16.53
N ASP A 569 -19.03 -7.69 17.12
CA ASP A 569 -18.34 -8.57 18.07
C ASP A 569 -17.79 -9.85 17.42
N ASN A 570 -17.83 -9.98 16.09
CA ASN A 570 -17.23 -11.14 15.42
C ASN A 570 -15.73 -11.23 15.72
N GLU A 571 -15.24 -12.46 15.82
CA GLU A 571 -13.81 -12.74 16.02
C GLU A 571 -12.98 -12.22 14.85
N LYS A 572 -11.94 -11.44 15.17
CA LYS A 572 -11.06 -10.76 14.22
C LYS A 572 -9.61 -11.14 14.44
N LEU A 573 -8.88 -11.14 13.34
CA LEU A 573 -7.42 -11.09 13.37
C LEU A 573 -6.95 -9.64 13.33
N TYR A 574 -5.67 -9.45 13.58
CA TYR A 574 -5.00 -8.16 13.66
C TYR A 574 -3.61 -8.19 13.02
N PRO A 575 -3.03 -7.02 12.67
CA PRO A 575 -1.64 -6.93 12.24
C PRO A 575 -0.68 -7.50 13.30
N PRO A 576 0.30 -8.33 12.93
CA PRO A 576 1.17 -9.04 13.87
C PRO A 576 2.22 -8.11 14.50
N GLY A 577 2.53 -8.35 15.78
CA GLY A 577 3.62 -7.69 16.49
C GLY A 577 3.43 -6.17 16.72
N ASP A 578 4.54 -5.44 16.70
CA ASP A 578 4.56 -4.00 16.98
C ASP A 578 4.01 -3.20 15.79
N SER A 579 2.88 -2.52 15.99
CA SER A 579 2.23 -1.72 14.96
C SER A 579 2.71 -0.26 14.98
N LEU A 580 3.27 0.21 13.86
CA LEU A 580 3.78 1.56 13.68
C LEU A 580 3.01 2.31 12.59
N HIS A 581 2.77 3.59 12.84
CA HIS A 581 1.93 4.45 12.01
C HIS A 581 2.66 5.72 11.59
N PRO A 582 3.42 5.71 10.48
CA PRO A 582 3.99 6.92 9.90
C PRO A 582 2.89 7.78 9.29
N ARG A 583 2.77 9.02 9.78
CA ARG A 583 1.77 9.99 9.31
C ARG A 583 2.40 11.37 9.11
N ARG A 584 2.03 12.00 8.00
CA ARG A 584 2.40 13.39 7.71
C ARG A 584 1.41 14.35 8.38
N GLU A 585 1.93 15.22 9.24
CA GLU A 585 1.17 16.29 9.90
C GLU A 585 1.79 17.65 9.50
N GLY A 586 1.17 18.31 8.51
CA GLY A 586 1.69 19.55 7.92
C GLY A 586 3.01 19.34 7.19
N ARG A 587 4.09 19.97 7.68
CA ARG A 587 5.45 19.84 7.13
C ARG A 587 6.28 18.71 7.76
N ARG A 588 5.79 18.04 8.80
CA ARG A 588 6.53 17.01 9.56
C ARG A 588 5.97 15.61 9.30
N VAL A 589 6.82 14.60 9.27
CA VAL A 589 6.43 13.17 9.28
C VAL A 589 6.71 12.62 10.67
N LEU A 590 5.69 12.05 11.31
CA LEU A 590 5.79 11.48 12.66
C LEU A 590 5.56 9.97 12.59
N LEU A 591 6.41 9.21 13.26
CA LEU A 591 6.21 7.78 13.52
C LEU A 591 5.45 7.62 14.84
N ARG A 592 4.28 6.97 14.82
CA ARG A 592 3.48 6.73 16.03
C ARG A 592 3.38 5.24 16.31
N ALA A 593 3.55 4.82 17.57
CA ALA A 593 3.26 3.46 18.00
C ALA A 593 1.76 3.33 18.26
N ILE A 594 1.19 2.20 17.83
CA ILE A 594 -0.18 1.80 18.12
C ILE A 594 -0.13 0.81 19.28
N ASP A 595 -0.42 1.30 20.49
CA ASP A 595 -0.38 0.47 21.70
C ASP A 595 -1.63 -0.44 21.80
N ASP A 596 -2.80 0.07 21.36
CA ASP A 596 -4.08 -0.65 21.30
C ASP A 596 -4.41 -1.03 19.84
N VAL A 597 -3.87 -2.17 19.42
CA VAL A 597 -4.01 -2.72 18.06
C VAL A 597 -5.46 -3.08 17.77
N GLU A 598 -6.15 -3.71 18.74
CA GLU A 598 -7.53 -4.14 18.56
C GLU A 598 -8.47 -2.98 18.29
N ARG A 599 -8.41 -1.91 19.11
CA ARG A 599 -9.25 -0.74 18.92
C ARG A 599 -8.93 0.01 17.63
N ARG A 600 -7.68 -0.01 17.17
CA ARG A 600 -7.29 0.69 15.94
C ARG A 600 -7.69 -0.06 14.67
N PHE A 601 -7.64 -1.38 14.68
CA PHE A 601 -7.79 -2.21 13.47
C PHE A 601 -9.08 -3.04 13.41
N SER A 602 -9.90 -3.02 14.47
CA SER A 602 -11.22 -3.66 14.49
C SER A 602 -12.24 -3.04 13.53
N GLU A 603 -11.98 -1.84 13.02
CA GLU A 603 -12.88 -1.12 12.12
C GLU A 603 -12.08 -0.49 10.95
N PRO A 604 -12.47 -0.76 9.69
CA PRO A 604 -11.86 -0.14 8.52
C PRO A 604 -12.21 1.35 8.47
N VAL A 605 -11.22 2.19 8.14
CA VAL A 605 -11.43 3.64 8.03
C VAL A 605 -11.66 4.00 6.56
N PHE A 606 -12.88 4.38 6.20
CA PHE A 606 -13.18 4.81 4.84
C PHE A 606 -12.57 6.19 4.58
N SER A 607 -11.56 6.22 3.70
CA SER A 607 -10.89 7.45 3.26
C SER A 607 -10.73 7.44 1.75
N ARG A 608 -10.64 8.63 1.16
CA ARG A 608 -10.36 8.80 -0.28
C ARG A 608 -9.02 8.19 -0.68
N THR A 609 -8.05 8.19 0.24
CA THR A 609 -6.69 7.72 -0.02
C THR A 609 -6.48 6.28 0.43
N MET A 610 -7.49 5.60 1.00
CA MET A 610 -7.31 4.33 1.71
C MET A 610 -6.69 3.21 0.86
N LEU A 611 -6.85 3.27 -0.47
CA LEU A 611 -6.27 2.30 -1.41
C LEU A 611 -4.95 2.78 -2.02
N SER A 612 -4.81 4.07 -2.29
CA SER A 612 -3.54 4.64 -2.76
C SER A 612 -2.47 4.60 -1.66
N ASP A 613 -2.88 4.76 -0.41
CA ASP A 613 -2.04 4.66 0.78
C ASP A 613 -1.51 3.23 0.98
N HIS A 614 -2.22 2.22 0.45
CA HIS A 614 -1.77 0.83 0.44
C HIS A 614 -0.69 0.55 -0.62
N SER A 615 -0.38 1.49 -1.53
CA SER A 615 0.60 1.20 -2.58
C SER A 615 2.02 1.05 -1.99
N PRO A 616 2.83 0.07 -2.45
CA PRO A 616 4.24 -0.04 -2.05
C PRO A 616 5.03 1.27 -2.24
N ALA A 617 4.69 2.02 -3.30
CA ALA A 617 5.28 3.33 -3.59
C ALA A 617 5.01 4.35 -2.47
N ALA A 618 3.78 4.40 -1.96
CA ALA A 618 3.41 5.28 -0.86
C ALA A 618 4.19 4.92 0.41
N TYR A 619 4.32 3.62 0.73
CA TYR A 619 5.13 3.18 1.87
C TYR A 619 6.59 3.61 1.74
N GLU A 620 7.20 3.40 0.58
CA GLU A 620 8.60 3.77 0.35
C GLU A 620 8.83 5.29 0.46
N ILE A 621 7.99 6.10 -0.21
CA ILE A 621 8.08 7.57 -0.13
C ILE A 621 7.97 8.06 1.32
N ASN A 622 7.06 7.49 2.11
CA ASN A 622 6.89 7.92 3.49
C ASN A 622 8.03 7.46 4.39
N CYS A 623 8.59 6.27 4.17
CA CYS A 623 9.77 5.82 4.90
C CYS A 623 11.00 6.65 4.52
N ASP A 624 11.16 7.04 3.26
CA ASP A 624 12.20 7.96 2.79
C ASP A 624 12.07 9.35 3.45
N LEU A 625 10.84 9.88 3.55
CA LEU A 625 10.59 11.17 4.23
C LEU A 625 10.83 11.07 5.75
N LEU A 626 10.48 9.95 6.36
CA LEU A 626 10.73 9.70 7.78
C LEU A 626 12.24 9.60 8.05
N ALA A 627 12.95 8.87 7.20
CA ALA A 627 14.40 8.77 7.20
C ALA A 627 15.07 10.15 7.10
N ALA A 628 14.68 10.96 6.11
CA ALA A 628 15.22 12.31 5.91
C ALA A 628 14.87 13.31 7.03
N ALA A 629 13.90 12.99 7.88
CA ALA A 629 13.54 13.83 9.03
C ALA A 629 14.33 13.46 10.30
N VAL A 630 14.95 12.28 10.34
CA VAL A 630 15.63 11.72 11.52
C VAL A 630 17.14 11.58 11.30
N MET A 631 17.56 11.26 10.08
CA MET A 631 18.95 11.24 9.62
C MET A 631 19.30 12.57 8.97
#